data_AF-A0A0V0VID1-F1
#
_entry.id   AF-A0A0V0VID1-F1
#
_cell.length_a   1.000
_cell.length_b   1.000
_cell.length_c   1.000
_cell.angle_alpha   90.00
_cell.angle_beta   90.00
_cell.angle_gamma   90.00
#
_symmetry.space_group_name_H-M   'P 1'
#
loop_
_entity.id
_entity.type
_entity.pdbx_description
1 polymer ?
#
loop_
_entity_poly.entity_id
_entity_poly.type
_entity_poly.pdbx_seq_one_letter_code
_entity_poly.pdbx_strand_id
1 'polypeptide(L)'
;MYLCCAEIRSKRAAHDYKPLLVASERGKCLFVWDVDGQLYFDFLSAYSAVNQGHRHLKIIEALKKQDDRLILCTRATYSNVLGEYEKFMANLFGYGKLLLMNSGVEGCESELKLAQRWAYDPRSHQAHVKNVMMGLIFYVWFQSYPYDDPGALKQVVLSTNGSNVAAFMVESIQGEAGVRVAKDGGYWRKVAEICQRMLVQTSLFLPDQQSSTFGEEENLASDAFKMEYLFHQQTHGLPSAIVKAVRSKGLLNATEINSGYDARELCIPVLENGLLAKITPEMKFDS
;
A
#
# COMPACT_ATOMS: atom_id res chain seq x y z
N MET A 1 4.74 -13.79 -29.18
CA MET A 1 4.28 -14.78 -28.19
C MET A 1 3.18 -14.21 -27.28
N TYR A 2 3.14 -12.90 -27.08
CA TYR A 2 2.09 -12.19 -26.34
C TYR A 2 0.64 -12.59 -26.67
N LEU A 3 0.26 -12.61 -27.96
CA LEU A 3 -1.12 -12.88 -28.39
C LEU A 3 -1.64 -14.23 -27.88
N CYS A 4 -0.76 -15.23 -27.78
CA CYS A 4 -1.08 -16.53 -27.21
C CYS A 4 -1.48 -16.41 -25.73
N CYS A 5 -0.72 -15.66 -24.93
CA CYS A 5 -1.02 -15.44 -23.50
C CYS A 5 -2.36 -14.70 -23.29
N ALA A 6 -2.61 -13.64 -24.07
CA ALA A 6 -3.82 -12.84 -23.97
C ALA A 6 -5.08 -13.62 -24.37
N GLU A 7 -5.02 -14.39 -25.45
CA GLU A 7 -6.13 -15.24 -25.91
C GLU A 7 -6.49 -16.33 -24.90
N ILE A 8 -5.48 -16.98 -24.30
CA ILE A 8 -5.69 -17.99 -23.26
C ILE A 8 -6.44 -17.37 -22.09
N ARG A 9 -6.00 -16.20 -21.59
CA ARG A 9 -6.68 -15.51 -20.49
C ARG A 9 -8.10 -15.10 -20.85
N SER A 10 -8.32 -14.54 -22.04
CA SER A 10 -9.65 -14.14 -22.51
C SER A 10 -10.66 -15.30 -22.45
N LYS A 11 -10.22 -16.52 -22.77
CA LYS A 11 -11.07 -17.73 -22.78
C LYS A 11 -11.20 -18.43 -21.43
N ARG A 12 -10.25 -18.23 -20.50
CA ARG A 12 -10.11 -19.08 -19.29
C ARG A 12 -10.18 -18.34 -17.96
N ALA A 13 -9.91 -17.04 -17.94
CA ALA A 13 -9.88 -16.24 -16.72
C ALA A 13 -11.14 -15.36 -16.59
N ALA A 14 -11.48 -15.00 -15.35
CA ALA A 14 -12.47 -13.95 -15.09
C ALA A 14 -12.00 -12.60 -15.68
N HIS A 15 -12.95 -11.75 -16.08
CA HIS A 15 -12.69 -10.44 -16.71
C HIS A 15 -12.82 -9.30 -15.69
N ASP A 16 -12.13 -9.43 -14.56
CA ASP A 16 -12.09 -8.49 -13.43
C ASP A 16 -10.97 -7.44 -13.56
N TYR A 17 -9.99 -7.66 -14.43
CA TYR A 17 -8.91 -6.71 -14.73
C TYR A 17 -8.92 -6.22 -16.17
N LYS A 18 -8.46 -4.97 -16.35
CA LYS A 18 -8.11 -4.37 -17.63
C LYS A 18 -6.60 -4.12 -17.69
N PRO A 19 -5.76 -5.12 -18.03
CA PRO A 19 -4.31 -4.98 -18.07
C PRO A 19 -3.83 -4.15 -19.27
N LEU A 20 -2.59 -3.67 -19.21
CA LEU A 20 -1.85 -3.24 -20.40
C LEU A 20 -1.54 -4.47 -21.26
N LEU A 21 -1.36 -4.27 -22.57
CA LEU A 21 -1.12 -5.34 -23.52
C LEU A 21 0.35 -5.81 -23.51
N VAL A 22 0.81 -6.28 -22.34
CA VAL A 22 2.17 -6.77 -22.09
C VAL A 22 2.08 -8.09 -21.34
N ALA A 23 2.84 -9.08 -21.80
CA ALA A 23 2.98 -10.36 -21.10
C ALA A 23 4.40 -10.48 -20.53
N SER A 24 4.54 -10.12 -19.26
CA SER A 24 5.82 -10.17 -18.54
C SER A 24 6.31 -11.61 -18.35
N GLU A 25 7.58 -11.87 -18.63
CA GLU A 25 8.22 -13.19 -18.49
C GLU A 25 9.27 -13.19 -17.36
N ARG A 26 10.10 -12.15 -17.29
CA ARG A 26 11.25 -12.11 -16.37
C ARG A 26 11.36 -10.74 -15.71
N GLY A 27 11.72 -10.72 -14.42
CA GLY A 27 12.08 -9.49 -13.71
C GLY A 27 13.47 -9.59 -13.06
N LYS A 28 14.20 -8.48 -13.03
CA LYS A 28 15.45 -8.32 -12.27
C LYS A 28 15.67 -6.87 -11.88
N CYS A 29 15.85 -6.59 -10.58
CA CYS A 29 15.98 -5.24 -10.04
C CYS A 29 14.78 -4.38 -10.49
N LEU A 30 15.03 -3.22 -11.10
CA LEU A 30 14.03 -2.30 -11.64
C LEU A 30 13.45 -2.68 -13.02
N PHE A 31 13.88 -3.81 -13.60
CA PHE A 31 13.58 -4.18 -14.97
C PHE A 31 12.63 -5.37 -15.08
N VAL A 32 11.76 -5.32 -16.10
CA VAL A 32 10.91 -6.42 -16.55
C VAL A 32 11.13 -6.65 -18.05
N TRP A 33 11.21 -7.92 -18.45
CA TRP A 33 11.22 -8.36 -19.84
C TRP A 33 9.89 -9.03 -20.16
N ASP A 34 9.32 -8.73 -21.31
CA ASP A 34 8.18 -9.48 -21.83
C ASP A 34 8.60 -10.76 -22.57
N VAL A 35 7.61 -11.57 -22.93
CA VAL A 35 7.78 -12.84 -23.68
C VAL A 35 8.37 -12.67 -25.07
N ASP A 36 8.37 -11.45 -25.63
CA ASP A 36 8.94 -11.13 -26.93
C ASP A 36 10.36 -10.51 -26.79
N GLY A 37 10.87 -10.44 -25.55
CA GLY A 37 12.24 -10.01 -25.22
C GLY A 37 12.39 -8.51 -24.97
N GLN A 38 11.31 -7.73 -25.04
CA GLN A 38 11.35 -6.28 -24.85
C GLN A 38 11.57 -5.93 -23.38
N LEU A 39 12.43 -4.94 -23.14
CA LEU A 39 12.85 -4.51 -21.81
C LEU A 39 12.09 -3.25 -21.40
N TYR A 40 11.58 -3.26 -20.17
CA TYR A 40 10.87 -2.15 -19.56
C TYR A 40 11.47 -1.80 -18.19
N PHE A 41 11.53 -0.51 -17.88
CA PHE A 41 11.58 -0.04 -16.50
C PHE A 41 10.20 -0.25 -15.86
N ASP A 42 10.13 -0.96 -14.74
CA ASP A 42 8.89 -1.18 -14.00
C ASP A 42 8.61 -0.03 -13.04
N PHE A 43 7.74 0.89 -13.46
CA PHE A 43 7.29 2.04 -12.67
C PHE A 43 5.99 1.75 -11.88
N LEU A 44 5.52 0.50 -11.87
CA LEU A 44 4.37 0.07 -11.08
C LEU A 44 4.80 -0.71 -9.83
N SER A 45 5.89 -1.49 -9.92
CA SER A 45 6.46 -2.28 -8.81
C SER A 45 5.43 -3.14 -8.08
N ALA A 46 4.49 -3.70 -8.85
CA ALA A 46 3.29 -4.40 -8.35
C ALA A 46 2.60 -3.67 -7.19
N TYR A 47 2.32 -2.37 -7.36
CA TYR A 47 1.70 -1.52 -6.35
C TYR A 47 2.55 -1.41 -5.08
N SER A 48 3.85 -1.13 -5.26
CA SER A 48 4.85 -1.01 -4.18
C SER A 48 5.14 -2.30 -3.39
N ALA A 49 4.76 -3.48 -3.90
CA ALA A 49 5.11 -4.76 -3.30
C ALA A 49 6.57 -5.17 -3.60
N VAL A 50 7.18 -4.60 -4.65
CA VAL A 50 8.53 -4.96 -5.14
C VAL A 50 9.53 -3.81 -4.92
N ASN A 51 9.49 -3.18 -3.75
CA ASN A 51 10.35 -2.03 -3.43
C ASN A 51 11.85 -2.36 -3.48
N GLN A 52 12.23 -3.59 -3.11
CA GLN A 52 13.60 -4.10 -3.16
C GLN A 52 14.06 -4.47 -4.58
N GLY A 53 13.16 -4.37 -5.58
CA GLY A 53 13.40 -4.80 -6.94
C GLY A 53 13.12 -6.29 -7.17
N HIS A 54 12.81 -6.61 -8.42
CA HIS A 54 12.48 -7.96 -8.87
C HIS A 54 13.63 -8.93 -8.61
N ARG A 55 13.30 -10.10 -8.06
CA ARG A 55 14.26 -11.18 -7.78
C ARG A 55 15.49 -10.74 -6.96
N HIS A 56 15.25 -9.95 -5.92
CA HIS A 56 16.31 -9.57 -4.99
C HIS A 56 17.02 -10.80 -4.38
N LEU A 57 18.35 -10.89 -4.55
CA LEU A 57 19.10 -12.12 -4.27
C LEU A 57 18.96 -12.58 -2.81
N LYS A 58 19.07 -11.67 -1.84
CA LYS A 58 18.92 -11.98 -0.41
C LYS A 58 17.55 -12.59 -0.09
N ILE A 59 16.49 -12.10 -0.73
CA ILE A 59 15.11 -12.58 -0.49
C ILE A 59 14.95 -13.98 -1.10
N ILE A 60 15.45 -14.18 -2.32
CA ILE A 60 15.39 -15.48 -3.01
C ILE A 60 16.20 -16.54 -2.25
N GLU A 61 17.38 -16.19 -1.74
CA GLU A 61 18.20 -17.10 -0.95
C GLU A 61 17.54 -17.45 0.39
N ALA A 62 16.98 -16.46 1.09
CA ALA A 62 16.24 -16.70 2.33
C ALA A 62 15.02 -17.61 2.11
N LEU A 63 14.27 -17.38 1.04
CA LEU A 63 13.14 -18.21 0.65
C LEU A 63 13.58 -19.66 0.39
N LYS A 64 14.56 -19.89 -0.49
CA LYS A 64 15.04 -21.23 -0.82
C LYS A 64 15.55 -21.98 0.41
N LYS A 65 16.34 -21.30 1.25
CA LYS A 65 16.87 -21.90 2.49
C LYS A 65 15.77 -22.32 3.46
N GLN A 66 14.67 -21.58 3.53
CA GLN A 66 13.53 -21.95 4.38
C GLN A 66 12.65 -23.03 3.73
N ASP A 67 12.50 -23.00 2.41
CA ASP A 67 11.80 -24.00 1.59
C ASP A 67 12.39 -25.40 1.77
N ASP A 68 13.72 -25.50 1.78
CA ASP A 68 14.47 -26.74 2.07
C ASP A 68 14.22 -27.32 3.47
N ARG A 69 13.53 -26.59 4.37
CA ARG A 69 13.27 -26.97 5.76
C ARG A 69 11.80 -27.18 6.07
N LEU A 70 11.01 -26.10 5.97
CA LEU A 70 9.58 -26.10 6.26
C LEU A 70 8.94 -24.79 5.78
N ILE A 71 7.95 -24.89 4.89
CA ILE A 71 7.20 -23.74 4.35
C ILE A 71 6.03 -23.35 5.27
N LEU A 72 5.27 -24.35 5.75
CA LEU A 72 4.01 -24.10 6.44
C LEU A 72 3.82 -25.04 7.62
N CYS A 73 3.57 -24.46 8.78
CA CYS A 73 2.89 -25.11 9.89
C CYS A 73 1.69 -24.26 10.29
N THR A 74 0.62 -24.89 10.74
CA THR A 74 -0.54 -24.14 11.24
C THR A 74 -0.19 -23.47 12.56
N ARG A 75 -1.02 -22.52 13.00
CA ARG A 75 -0.92 -21.92 14.33
C ARG A 75 -1.36 -22.86 15.46
N ALA A 76 -1.71 -24.12 15.16
CA ALA A 76 -1.94 -25.15 16.16
C ALA A 76 -0.62 -25.69 16.76
N THR A 77 0.51 -25.47 16.08
CA THR A 77 1.86 -25.81 16.54
C THR A 77 2.76 -24.58 16.49
N TYR A 78 3.87 -24.60 17.22
CA TYR A 78 4.85 -23.52 17.16
C TYR A 78 5.79 -23.68 15.95
N SER A 79 6.10 -22.55 15.30
CA SER A 79 7.20 -22.41 14.35
C SER A 79 8.43 -21.91 15.08
N ASN A 80 9.60 -22.46 14.75
CA ASN A 80 10.88 -21.97 15.27
C ASN A 80 11.37 -20.66 14.63
N VAL A 81 10.69 -20.16 13.59
CA VAL A 81 11.04 -18.91 12.88
C VAL A 81 10.11 -17.77 13.25
N LEU A 82 8.81 -18.06 13.44
CA LEU A 82 7.77 -17.06 13.65
C LEU A 82 8.08 -16.14 14.85
N GLY A 83 8.49 -16.71 15.99
CA GLY A 83 8.76 -15.93 17.20
C GLY A 83 9.94 -14.96 17.05
N GLU A 84 11.00 -15.35 16.35
CA GLU A 84 12.15 -14.48 16.07
C GLU A 84 11.77 -13.33 15.14
N TYR A 85 10.93 -13.61 14.13
CA TYR A 85 10.40 -12.58 13.23
C TYR A 85 9.45 -11.61 13.95
N GLU A 86 8.54 -12.11 14.79
CA GLU A 86 7.64 -11.29 15.60
C GLU A 86 8.44 -10.35 16.52
N LYS A 87 9.49 -10.86 17.19
CA LYS A 87 10.40 -10.07 18.02
C LYS A 87 11.15 -9.01 17.21
N PHE A 88 11.69 -9.38 16.05
CA PHE A 88 12.39 -8.47 15.16
C PHE A 88 11.51 -7.28 14.77
N MET A 89 10.31 -7.55 14.26
CA MET A 89 9.39 -6.52 13.79
C MET A 89 8.84 -5.66 14.94
N ALA A 90 8.51 -6.28 16.08
CA ALA A 90 8.08 -5.56 17.28
C ALA A 90 9.13 -4.54 17.73
N ASN A 91 10.41 -4.93 17.74
CA ASN A 91 11.51 -4.03 18.10
C ASN A 91 11.74 -2.94 17.05
N LEU A 92 11.68 -3.30 15.76
CA LEU A 92 11.91 -2.35 14.66
C LEU A 92 10.91 -1.19 14.68
N PHE A 93 9.64 -1.48 14.95
CA PHE A 93 8.58 -0.47 14.95
C PHE A 93 8.19 0.05 16.34
N GLY A 94 8.80 -0.47 17.41
CA GLY A 94 8.49 -0.07 18.78
C GLY A 94 7.10 -0.49 19.29
N TYR A 95 6.55 -1.59 18.77
CA TYR A 95 5.27 -2.16 19.23
C TYR A 95 5.49 -3.35 20.17
N GLY A 96 4.56 -3.56 21.11
CA GLY A 96 4.66 -4.65 22.08
C GLY A 96 4.28 -6.04 21.53
N LYS A 97 3.49 -6.11 20.45
CA LYS A 97 3.02 -7.36 19.83
C LYS A 97 2.80 -7.16 18.33
N LEU A 98 2.89 -8.27 17.59
CA LEU A 98 2.63 -8.33 16.15
C LEU A 98 1.54 -9.36 15.87
N LEU A 99 0.67 -9.07 14.90
CA LEU A 99 -0.29 -10.02 14.34
C LEU A 99 -0.06 -10.10 12.83
N LEU A 100 0.33 -11.28 12.34
CA LEU A 100 0.66 -11.50 10.93
C LEU A 100 -0.53 -12.08 10.18
N MET A 101 -0.73 -11.56 8.97
CA MET A 101 -1.73 -11.96 8.00
C MET A 101 -1.06 -12.12 6.62
N ASN A 102 -1.81 -12.55 5.61
CA ASN A 102 -1.26 -12.80 4.27
C ASN A 102 -1.53 -11.62 3.33
N SER A 103 -2.75 -11.08 3.36
CA SER A 103 -3.17 -9.98 2.47
C SER A 103 -3.38 -8.67 3.21
N GLY A 104 -3.34 -7.56 2.48
CA GLY A 104 -3.69 -6.23 3.01
C GLY A 104 -5.12 -6.19 3.57
N VAL A 105 -6.08 -6.86 2.91
CA VAL A 105 -7.47 -6.93 3.36
C VAL A 105 -7.59 -7.66 4.70
N GLU A 106 -6.92 -8.81 4.88
CA GLU A 106 -6.89 -9.52 6.15
C GLU A 106 -6.29 -8.67 7.28
N GLY A 107 -5.26 -7.86 6.96
CA GLY A 107 -4.71 -6.86 7.87
C GLY A 107 -5.75 -5.83 8.30
N CYS A 108 -6.40 -5.18 7.33
CA CYS A 108 -7.46 -4.18 7.56
C CYS A 108 -8.60 -4.75 8.42
N GLU A 109 -9.09 -5.95 8.09
CA GLU A 109 -10.16 -6.59 8.85
C GLU A 109 -9.73 -6.95 10.28
N SER A 110 -8.50 -7.40 10.45
CA SER A 110 -7.94 -7.74 11.77
C SER A 110 -7.79 -6.50 12.64
N GLU A 111 -7.36 -5.38 12.06
CA GLU A 111 -7.30 -4.08 12.72
C GLU A 111 -8.68 -3.62 13.21
N LEU A 112 -9.70 -3.71 12.34
CA LEU A 112 -11.09 -3.36 12.69
C LEU A 112 -11.62 -4.26 13.82
N LYS A 113 -11.41 -5.58 13.72
CA LYS A 113 -11.82 -6.54 14.76
C LYS A 113 -11.11 -6.27 16.08
N LEU A 114 -9.82 -5.93 16.06
CA LEU A 114 -9.05 -5.60 17.25
C LEU A 114 -9.53 -4.30 17.89
N ALA A 115 -9.73 -3.24 17.10
CA ALA A 115 -10.23 -1.95 17.57
C ALA A 115 -11.62 -2.09 18.23
N GLN A 116 -12.52 -2.82 17.58
CA GLN A 116 -13.84 -3.11 18.16
C GLN A 116 -13.70 -3.90 19.45
N ARG A 117 -13.00 -5.05 19.43
CA ARG A 117 -12.85 -5.92 20.61
C ARG A 117 -12.29 -5.16 21.81
N TRP A 118 -11.35 -4.25 21.57
CA TRP A 118 -10.74 -3.43 22.59
C TRP A 118 -11.68 -2.32 23.08
N ALA A 119 -12.46 -1.66 22.21
CA ALA A 119 -13.50 -0.71 22.61
C ALA A 119 -14.57 -1.36 23.52
N TYR A 120 -14.82 -2.66 23.36
CA TYR A 120 -15.73 -3.44 24.22
C TYR A 120 -15.06 -4.11 25.44
N ASP A 121 -13.74 -4.05 25.61
CA ASP A 121 -13.08 -4.69 26.76
C ASP A 121 -13.35 -3.87 28.04
N PRO A 122 -14.02 -4.42 29.07
CA PRO A 122 -14.28 -3.69 30.31
C PRO A 122 -12.99 -3.20 31.00
N ARG A 123 -11.86 -3.85 30.71
CA ARG A 123 -10.53 -3.51 31.23
C ARG A 123 -9.86 -2.37 30.46
N SER A 124 -10.39 -1.95 29.31
CA SER A 124 -9.88 -0.80 28.53
C SER A 124 -10.50 0.55 28.95
N HIS A 125 -11.40 0.53 29.95
CA HIS A 125 -12.02 1.61 30.78
C HIS A 125 -13.53 1.92 30.53
N GLN A 126 -14.31 1.79 31.62
CA GLN A 126 -15.52 2.54 32.07
C GLN A 126 -16.66 2.99 31.14
N ALA A 127 -16.75 2.56 29.88
CA ALA A 127 -17.91 2.86 29.02
C ALA A 127 -18.68 1.59 28.67
N HIS A 128 -19.92 1.48 29.17
CA HIS A 128 -20.87 0.46 28.78
C HIS A 128 -21.33 0.68 27.34
N VAL A 129 -20.62 0.11 26.36
CA VAL A 129 -21.22 -0.06 25.02
C VAL A 129 -22.16 -1.25 25.09
N LYS A 130 -23.44 -0.95 25.35
CA LYS A 130 -24.55 -1.90 25.28
C LYS A 130 -24.98 -1.99 23.82
N ASN A 131 -24.55 -3.01 23.10
CA ASN A 131 -25.38 -3.76 22.14
C ASN A 131 -24.55 -4.89 21.52
N VAL A 132 -24.97 -6.12 21.78
CA VAL A 132 -24.44 -7.35 21.17
C VAL A 132 -25.50 -7.87 20.21
N MET A 133 -25.11 -8.17 18.97
CA MET A 133 -25.76 -9.21 18.20
C MET A 133 -24.68 -10.10 17.58
N MET A 134 -24.65 -11.35 18.02
CA MET A 134 -23.73 -12.37 17.55
C MET A 134 -24.39 -13.09 16.38
N GLY A 135 -23.90 -12.83 15.17
CA GLY A 135 -24.34 -13.39 13.90
C GLY A 135 -23.36 -12.99 12.80
N LEU A 136 -23.26 -13.79 11.74
CA LEU A 136 -22.21 -13.79 10.69
C LEU A 136 -22.07 -12.51 9.83
N ILE A 137 -22.61 -11.37 10.25
CA ILE A 137 -22.44 -10.06 9.62
C ILE A 137 -22.28 -9.03 10.74
N PHE A 138 -21.05 -8.58 10.97
CA PHE A 138 -20.77 -7.47 11.87
C PHE A 138 -21.36 -6.19 11.27
N TYR A 139 -22.33 -5.56 11.95
CA TYR A 139 -22.75 -4.19 11.61
C TYR A 139 -21.62 -3.22 12.01
N VAL A 140 -20.64 -3.07 11.12
CA VAL A 140 -19.64 -2.01 11.21
C VAL A 140 -20.25 -0.78 10.54
N TRP A 141 -20.59 0.23 11.33
CA TRP A 141 -20.99 1.52 10.79
C TRP A 141 -19.76 2.30 10.38
N PHE A 142 -19.59 2.50 9.08
CA PHE A 142 -18.55 3.37 8.53
C PHE A 142 -19.14 4.76 8.28
N GLN A 143 -18.44 5.79 8.76
CA GLN A 143 -18.70 7.17 8.38
C GLN A 143 -17.51 7.66 7.57
N SER A 144 -17.73 7.98 6.29
CA SER A 144 -16.71 8.59 5.45
C SER A 144 -16.52 10.07 5.81
N TYR A 145 -15.31 10.57 5.60
CA TYR A 145 -14.95 11.97 5.74
C TYR A 145 -13.96 12.35 4.62
N PRO A 146 -13.89 13.63 4.22
CA PRO A 146 -12.90 14.09 3.26
C PRO A 146 -11.46 13.90 3.79
N TYR A 147 -10.59 13.29 2.98
CA TYR A 147 -9.16 13.22 3.28
C TYR A 147 -8.55 14.63 3.37
N ASP A 148 -7.53 14.80 4.22
CA ASP A 148 -6.86 16.08 4.46
C ASP A 148 -7.78 17.18 5.05
N ASP A 149 -8.86 16.78 5.74
CA ASP A 149 -9.79 17.69 6.43
C ASP A 149 -9.99 17.30 7.92
N PRO A 150 -9.15 17.80 8.84
CA PRO A 150 -9.29 17.52 10.26
C PRO A 150 -10.55 18.19 10.86
N GLY A 151 -11.08 19.24 10.22
CA GLY A 151 -12.33 19.87 10.64
C GLY A 151 -13.51 18.93 10.43
N ALA A 152 -13.62 18.34 9.23
CA ALA A 152 -14.64 17.35 8.92
C ALA A 152 -14.52 16.10 9.81
N LEU A 153 -13.29 15.62 10.05
CA LEU A 153 -13.06 14.53 11.00
C LEU A 153 -13.62 14.85 12.39
N LYS A 154 -13.31 16.03 12.91
CA LYS A 154 -13.82 16.48 14.22
C LYS A 154 -15.36 16.51 14.24
N GLN A 155 -16.00 16.98 13.17
CA GLN A 155 -17.46 17.00 13.08
C GLN A 155 -18.07 15.59 13.08
N VAL A 156 -17.44 14.63 12.39
CA VAL A 156 -17.87 13.21 12.38
C VAL A 156 -17.76 12.59 13.77
N VAL A 157 -16.67 12.86 14.50
CA VAL A 157 -16.50 12.35 15.87
C VAL A 157 -17.55 12.95 16.82
N LEU A 158 -17.86 14.24 16.66
CA LEU A 158 -18.88 14.92 17.45
C LEU A 158 -20.30 14.40 17.13
N SER A 159 -20.63 14.19 15.86
CA SER A 159 -21.96 13.75 15.43
C SER A 159 -22.29 12.30 15.83
N THR A 160 -21.27 11.48 16.04
CA THR A 160 -21.39 10.07 16.45
C THR A 160 -21.42 9.88 17.97
N ASN A 161 -21.45 10.97 18.74
CA ASN A 161 -21.35 10.96 20.20
C ASN A 161 -20.10 10.21 20.69
N GLY A 162 -18.92 10.51 20.11
CA GLY A 162 -17.53 10.18 20.54
C GLY A 162 -17.25 8.80 21.17
N SER A 163 -17.94 8.46 22.26
CA SER A 163 -18.02 7.17 22.92
C SER A 163 -18.37 5.96 22.02
N ASN A 164 -18.96 6.18 20.85
CA ASN A 164 -19.27 5.10 19.89
C ASN A 164 -18.20 4.89 18.81
N VAL A 165 -17.10 5.67 18.81
CA VAL A 165 -16.03 5.54 17.81
C VAL A 165 -14.93 4.65 18.36
N ALA A 166 -14.77 3.45 17.78
CA ALA A 166 -13.75 2.49 18.20
C ALA A 166 -12.33 2.86 17.74
N ALA A 167 -12.21 3.31 16.49
CA ALA A 167 -10.96 3.73 15.88
C ALA A 167 -11.19 4.63 14.66
N PHE A 168 -10.13 5.36 14.30
CA PHE A 168 -10.01 6.08 13.05
C PHE A 168 -9.07 5.32 12.11
N MET A 169 -9.51 5.00 10.89
CA MET A 169 -8.71 4.24 9.91
C MET A 169 -8.43 5.12 8.69
N VAL A 170 -7.15 5.30 8.36
CA VAL A 170 -6.73 6.19 7.27
C VAL A 170 -5.43 5.73 6.63
N GLU A 171 -5.29 5.94 5.32
CA GLU A 171 -4.02 5.80 4.62
C GLU A 171 -3.11 7.03 4.87
N SER A 172 -1.82 6.82 5.11
CA SER A 172 -0.87 7.93 5.24
C SER A 172 -0.75 8.78 3.96
N ILE A 173 -0.92 8.12 2.80
CA ILE A 173 -1.02 8.72 1.47
C ILE A 173 -2.07 7.89 0.75
N GLN A 174 -3.12 8.51 0.18
CA GLN A 174 -4.13 7.72 -0.54
C GLN A 174 -3.58 7.29 -1.89
N GLY A 175 -3.24 6.01 -2.02
CA GLY A 175 -2.62 5.46 -3.24
C GLY A 175 -3.63 5.38 -4.39
N GLU A 176 -4.75 4.69 -4.14
CA GLU A 176 -5.81 4.46 -5.13
C GLU A 176 -6.53 5.75 -5.57
N ALA A 177 -6.44 6.82 -4.78
CA ALA A 177 -7.00 8.13 -5.12
C ALA A 177 -6.05 9.03 -5.93
N GLY A 178 -5.00 8.45 -6.54
CA GLY A 178 -4.02 9.14 -7.37
C GLY A 178 -2.91 9.82 -6.56
N VAL A 179 -2.35 9.10 -5.58
CA VAL A 179 -1.26 9.53 -4.69
C VAL A 179 -1.57 10.89 -4.06
N ARG A 180 -2.58 10.92 -3.19
CA ARG A 180 -2.94 12.13 -2.45
C ARG A 180 -2.14 12.23 -1.16
N VAL A 181 -1.26 13.21 -1.13
CA VAL A 181 -0.47 13.59 0.05
C VAL A 181 -1.19 14.74 0.76
N ALA A 182 -1.29 14.67 2.09
CA ALA A 182 -1.82 15.75 2.90
C ALA A 182 -1.07 17.08 2.63
N LYS A 183 -1.81 18.18 2.44
CA LYS A 183 -1.25 19.46 1.96
C LYS A 183 -0.43 20.19 3.02
N ASP A 184 -0.73 19.98 4.31
CA ASP A 184 -0.02 20.62 5.41
C ASP A 184 0.77 19.60 6.26
N GLY A 185 1.88 20.05 6.86
CA GLY A 185 2.64 19.24 7.83
C GLY A 185 1.93 19.09 9.19
N GLY A 186 0.73 19.66 9.33
CA GLY A 186 -0.04 19.72 10.57
C GLY A 186 -1.16 18.69 10.63
N TYR A 187 -1.55 18.08 9.51
CA TYR A 187 -2.69 17.18 9.39
C TYR A 187 -2.58 16.05 10.41
N TRP A 188 -1.49 15.30 10.37
CA TRP A 188 -1.25 14.18 11.28
C TRP A 188 -1.22 14.58 12.75
N ARG A 189 -0.71 15.78 13.06
CA ARG A 189 -0.73 16.32 14.43
C ARG A 189 -2.17 16.61 14.87
N LYS A 190 -2.95 17.29 14.05
CA LYS A 190 -4.36 17.61 14.33
C LYS A 190 -5.22 16.34 14.43
N VAL A 191 -4.99 15.35 13.57
CA VAL A 191 -5.67 14.05 13.65
C VAL A 191 -5.31 13.34 14.95
N ALA A 192 -4.03 13.34 15.36
CA ALA A 192 -3.62 12.77 16.65
C ALA A 192 -4.22 13.51 17.86
N GLU A 193 -4.46 14.81 17.76
CA GLU A 193 -5.17 15.60 18.78
C GLU A 193 -6.67 15.26 18.85
N ILE A 194 -7.31 15.00 17.70
CA ILE A 194 -8.74 14.65 17.62
C ILE A 194 -8.98 13.19 18.04
N CYS A 195 -8.13 12.29 17.57
CA CYS A 195 -8.27 10.86 17.76
C CYS A 195 -7.27 10.36 18.79
N GLN A 196 -7.75 10.02 19.99
CA GLN A 196 -6.92 9.32 20.97
C GLN A 196 -6.48 7.91 20.48
N ARG A 197 -7.14 7.37 19.45
CA ARG A 197 -6.96 6.02 18.90
C ARG A 197 -6.97 6.07 17.37
N MET A 198 -5.85 5.74 16.74
CA MET A 198 -5.72 5.73 15.28
C MET A 198 -5.17 4.39 14.79
N LEU A 199 -5.79 3.86 13.74
CA LEU A 199 -5.29 2.79 12.88
C LEU A 199 -4.76 3.45 11.62
N VAL A 200 -3.44 3.48 11.47
CA VAL A 200 -2.80 4.08 10.28
C VAL A 200 -2.45 2.94 9.33
N GLN A 201 -3.03 2.98 8.15
CA GLN A 201 -2.67 2.09 7.06
C GLN A 201 -1.53 2.71 6.27
N THR A 202 -0.48 1.93 6.09
CA THR A 202 0.68 2.32 5.31
C THR A 202 1.00 1.18 4.37
N SER A 203 1.07 1.49 3.07
CA SER A 203 1.86 0.72 2.11
C SER A 203 3.31 0.91 2.53
N LEU A 204 3.78 -0.05 3.33
CA LEU A 204 4.96 0.09 4.17
C LEU A 204 6.19 0.50 3.36
N PHE A 205 6.65 1.73 3.59
CA PHE A 205 7.96 2.19 3.21
C PHE A 205 8.89 1.90 4.38
N LEU A 206 9.57 0.75 4.35
CA LEU A 206 10.52 0.36 5.38
C LEU A 206 11.71 1.32 5.35
N PRO A 207 11.99 2.11 6.41
CA PRO A 207 13.31 2.69 6.58
C PRO A 207 14.27 1.54 6.85
N ASP A 208 14.97 1.10 5.80
CA ASP A 208 16.00 0.10 5.94
C ASP A 208 17.16 0.69 6.77
N GLN A 209 17.39 0.09 7.94
CA GLN A 209 18.52 0.35 8.81
C GLN A 209 19.01 -1.00 9.31
N GLN A 210 19.47 -1.88 8.41
CA GLN A 210 20.27 -3.04 8.82
C GLN A 210 21.51 -3.26 7.95
N SER A 211 22.65 -3.27 8.64
CA SER A 211 23.99 -3.58 8.14
C SER A 211 24.02 -4.95 7.46
N SER A 212 24.54 -5.01 6.24
CA SER A 212 24.77 -6.28 5.55
C SER A 212 26.14 -6.87 5.92
N THR A 213 26.21 -8.18 6.10
CA THR A 213 27.46 -8.95 6.22
C THR A 213 28.23 -9.05 4.88
N PHE A 214 27.80 -8.31 3.85
CA PHE A 214 28.35 -8.29 2.49
C PHE A 214 28.85 -6.91 2.01
N GLY A 215 28.97 -5.92 2.92
CA GLY A 215 29.84 -4.76 2.71
C GLY A 215 29.24 -3.54 2.01
N GLU A 216 27.97 -3.56 1.57
CA GLU A 216 27.24 -2.35 1.17
C GLU A 216 25.90 -2.26 1.93
N GLU A 217 25.63 -1.11 2.55
CA GLU A 217 24.36 -0.80 3.21
C GLU A 217 23.37 -0.27 2.16
N GLU A 218 22.23 -0.95 1.99
CA GLU A 218 21.12 -0.45 1.19
C GLU A 218 20.29 0.50 2.05
N ASN A 219 20.23 1.78 1.68
CA ASN A 219 19.38 2.77 2.36
C ASN A 219 18.26 3.23 1.43
N LEU A 220 17.37 2.29 1.10
CA LEU A 220 16.27 2.50 0.15
C LEU A 220 15.40 3.70 0.54
N ALA A 221 15.27 3.98 1.84
CA ALA A 221 14.47 5.11 2.28
C ALA A 221 15.12 6.45 1.97
N SER A 222 16.39 6.63 2.32
CA SER A 222 17.14 7.83 1.94
C SER A 222 17.20 7.99 0.42
N ASP A 223 17.41 6.90 -0.30
CA ASP A 223 17.54 6.92 -1.74
C ASP A 223 16.23 7.28 -2.43
N ALA A 224 15.07 6.81 -1.94
CA ALA A 224 13.80 7.25 -2.49
C ALA A 224 13.55 8.75 -2.31
N PHE A 225 13.96 9.36 -1.19
CA PHE A 225 13.85 10.81 -1.01
C PHE A 225 14.82 11.58 -1.90
N LYS A 226 16.04 11.08 -2.13
CA LYS A 226 16.96 11.67 -3.12
C LYS A 226 16.39 11.57 -4.53
N MET A 227 15.82 10.42 -4.88
CA MET A 227 15.24 10.18 -6.20
C MET A 227 13.96 10.97 -6.42
N GLU A 228 13.16 11.24 -5.37
CA GLU A 228 12.02 12.17 -5.42
C GLU A 228 12.46 13.54 -5.93
N TYR A 229 13.53 14.10 -5.36
CA TYR A 229 14.07 15.40 -5.77
C TYR A 229 14.47 15.42 -7.25
N LEU A 230 15.18 14.38 -7.71
CA LEU A 230 15.57 14.24 -9.11
C LEU A 230 14.37 14.07 -10.03
N PHE A 231 13.39 13.25 -9.64
CA PHE A 231 12.17 13.03 -10.40
C PHE A 231 11.42 14.35 -10.62
N HIS A 232 11.25 15.15 -9.57
CA HIS A 232 10.63 16.47 -9.66
C HIS A 232 11.34 17.40 -10.63
N GLN A 233 12.67 17.47 -10.55
CA GLN A 233 13.47 18.27 -11.48
C GLN A 233 13.22 17.89 -12.94
N GLN A 234 13.14 16.58 -13.25
CA GLN A 234 12.91 16.11 -14.61
C GLN A 234 11.47 16.31 -15.07
N THR A 235 10.49 16.24 -14.15
CA THR A 235 9.07 16.40 -14.51
C THR A 235 8.59 17.85 -14.59
N HIS A 236 9.38 18.81 -14.09
CA HIS A 236 9.02 20.24 -14.14
C HIS A 236 8.85 20.78 -15.58
N GLY A 237 9.47 20.14 -16.57
CA GLY A 237 9.37 20.51 -17.99
C GLY A 237 8.22 19.85 -18.76
N LEU A 238 7.38 19.04 -18.10
CA LEU A 238 6.30 18.36 -18.79
C LEU A 238 5.26 19.36 -19.34
N PRO A 239 4.66 19.09 -20.51
CA PRO A 239 3.76 20.02 -21.17
C PRO A 239 2.49 20.23 -20.32
N SER A 240 2.31 21.45 -19.82
CA SER A 240 1.17 21.84 -18.97
C SER A 240 -0.20 21.70 -19.65
N ALA A 241 -0.21 21.63 -20.99
CA ALA A 241 -1.41 21.30 -21.76
C ALA A 241 -1.90 19.88 -21.48
N ILE A 242 -1.00 18.93 -21.22
CA ILE A 242 -1.32 17.51 -20.96
C ILE A 242 -1.29 17.22 -19.46
N VAL A 243 -0.26 17.70 -18.75
CA VAL A 243 -0.01 17.40 -17.35
C VAL A 243 -0.57 18.52 -16.47
N LYS A 244 -1.51 18.16 -15.59
CA LYS A 244 -2.14 19.07 -14.63
C LYS A 244 -1.29 19.28 -13.38
N ALA A 245 -0.76 18.20 -12.84
CA ALA A 245 0.06 18.22 -11.62
C ALA A 245 0.92 16.96 -11.52
N VAL A 246 2.03 17.05 -10.78
CA VAL A 246 2.83 15.91 -10.34
C VAL A 246 2.81 15.88 -8.82
N ARG A 247 2.44 14.74 -8.23
CA ARG A 247 2.37 14.51 -6.78
C ARG A 247 3.36 13.42 -6.40
N SER A 248 4.03 13.59 -5.27
CA SER A 248 5.01 12.63 -4.78
C SER A 248 5.10 12.59 -3.26
N LYS A 249 5.59 11.45 -2.77
CA LYS A 249 6.35 11.35 -1.52
C LYS A 249 7.34 10.19 -1.66
N GLY A 250 8.64 10.46 -1.59
CA GLY A 250 9.66 9.48 -1.96
C GLY A 250 9.47 9.03 -3.42
N LEU A 251 9.46 7.71 -3.66
CA LEU A 251 9.21 7.13 -4.98
C LEU A 251 7.76 6.74 -5.26
N LEU A 252 6.83 7.07 -4.35
CA LEU A 252 5.41 7.00 -4.64
C LEU A 252 4.99 8.27 -5.38
N ASN A 253 4.92 8.18 -6.70
CA ASN A 253 4.72 9.31 -7.61
C ASN A 253 3.47 9.10 -8.47
N ALA A 254 2.75 10.19 -8.76
CA ALA A 254 1.68 10.19 -9.75
C ALA A 254 1.68 11.49 -10.56
N THR A 255 1.37 11.34 -11.85
CA THR A 255 1.13 12.46 -12.77
C THR A 255 -0.36 12.56 -13.05
N GLU A 256 -0.97 13.67 -12.64
CA GLU A 256 -2.37 13.99 -12.94
C GLU A 256 -2.45 14.56 -14.37
N ILE A 257 -3.31 13.96 -15.19
CA ILE A 257 -3.53 14.33 -16.59
C ILE A 257 -4.75 15.27 -16.68
N ASN A 258 -4.69 16.27 -17.56
CA ASN A 258 -5.81 17.16 -17.83
C ASN A 258 -6.99 16.39 -18.46
N SER A 259 -8.22 16.76 -18.12
CA SER A 259 -9.46 16.07 -18.54
C SER A 259 -9.70 16.04 -20.05
N GLY A 260 -8.95 16.81 -20.84
CA GLY A 260 -8.98 16.76 -22.30
C GLY A 260 -8.22 15.60 -22.92
N TYR A 261 -7.53 14.78 -22.12
CA TYR A 261 -6.73 13.65 -22.58
C TYR A 261 -7.17 12.36 -21.85
N ASP A 262 -7.13 11.24 -22.57
CA ASP A 262 -7.30 9.92 -21.97
C ASP A 262 -5.95 9.44 -21.41
N ALA A 263 -5.83 9.41 -20.09
CA ALA A 263 -4.62 8.96 -19.41
C ALA A 263 -4.25 7.50 -19.74
N ARG A 264 -5.22 6.65 -20.10
CA ARG A 264 -4.97 5.27 -20.51
C ARG A 264 -4.28 5.22 -21.87
N GLU A 265 -4.74 6.03 -22.81
CA GLU A 265 -4.13 6.14 -24.14
C GLU A 265 -2.70 6.70 -24.04
N LEU A 266 -2.44 7.57 -23.07
CA LEU A 266 -1.07 8.05 -22.79
C LEU A 266 -0.14 6.97 -22.21
N CYS A 267 -0.66 5.92 -21.56
CA CYS A 267 0.19 4.81 -21.09
C CYS A 267 0.75 3.97 -22.26
N ILE A 268 0.12 3.97 -23.43
CA ILE A 268 0.58 3.20 -24.60
C ILE A 268 1.93 3.70 -25.11
N PRO A 269 2.11 4.99 -25.49
CA PRO A 269 3.41 5.46 -25.93
C PRO A 269 4.46 5.43 -24.80
N VAL A 270 4.06 5.60 -23.54
CA VAL A 270 4.97 5.44 -22.39
C VAL A 270 5.53 4.02 -22.31
N LEU A 271 4.68 3.02 -22.52
CA LEU A 271 5.07 1.62 -22.61
C LEU A 271 5.95 1.34 -23.83
N GLU A 272 5.59 1.86 -25.00
CA GLU A 272 6.40 1.71 -26.24
C GLU A 272 7.81 2.30 -26.09
N ASN A 273 7.96 3.33 -25.26
CA ASN A 273 9.26 3.93 -24.90
C ASN A 273 9.99 3.18 -23.78
N GLY A 274 9.52 1.99 -23.38
CA GLY A 274 10.20 1.12 -22.42
C GLY A 274 9.89 1.43 -20.95
N LEU A 275 8.78 2.09 -20.64
CA LEU A 275 8.36 2.38 -19.26
C LEU A 275 7.00 1.77 -18.97
N LEU A 276 6.95 0.81 -18.03
CA LEU A 276 5.71 0.16 -17.63
C LEU A 276 5.08 0.94 -16.48
N ALA A 277 4.06 1.74 -16.79
CA ALA A 277 3.23 2.46 -15.82
C ALA A 277 1.75 2.34 -16.17
N LYS A 278 0.89 2.36 -15.16
CA LYS A 278 -0.56 2.19 -15.32
C LYS A 278 -1.30 3.28 -14.55
N ILE A 279 -2.41 3.75 -15.11
CA ILE A 279 -3.35 4.62 -14.39
C ILE A 279 -3.96 3.92 -13.16
N THR A 280 -4.22 4.69 -12.12
CA THR A 280 -5.17 4.31 -11.07
C THR A 280 -6.60 4.55 -11.60
N PRO A 281 -7.57 3.67 -11.33
CA PRO A 281 -8.97 3.93 -11.68
C PRO A 281 -9.45 5.23 -11.01
N GLU A 282 -10.21 6.07 -11.72
CA GLU A 282 -10.98 7.11 -11.03
C GLU A 282 -12.02 6.40 -10.14
N MET A 283 -11.86 6.49 -8.82
CA MET A 283 -12.99 6.24 -7.92
C MET A 283 -14.01 7.37 -8.15
N LYS A 284 -14.97 7.14 -9.04
CA LYS A 284 -16.21 7.92 -9.05
C LYS A 284 -16.96 7.56 -7.77
N PHE A 285 -16.74 8.35 -6.73
CA PHE A 285 -17.72 8.44 -5.66
C PHE A 285 -18.90 9.19 -6.28
N ASP A 286 -19.93 8.46 -6.72
CA ASP A 286 -21.21 9.09 -7.05
C ASP A 286 -21.64 9.85 -5.77
N SER A 287 -21.66 11.17 -5.89
CA SER A 287 -22.06 12.12 -4.85
C SER A 287 -23.54 12.03 -4.55
#